data_AF-W0P7F7-F1
#
_entry.id   AF-W0P7F7-F1
#
_cell.length_a   1.000
_cell.length_b   1.000
_cell.length_c   1.000
_cell.angle_alpha   90.00
_cell.angle_beta   90.00
_cell.angle_gamma   90.00
#
_symmetry.space_group_name_H-M   'P 1'
#
loop_
_entity.id
_entity.type
_entity.pdbx_description
1 polymer ?
#
loop_
_entity_poly.entity_id
_entity_poly.type
_entity_poly.pdbx_seq_one_letter_code
_entity_poly.pdbx_strand_id
1 'polypeptide(L)'
;MLTVLIDAGNSRIKVSFFDAADPSADTSVHAFAPADLNALADLIRQLPQRPARALGVSVTTEAIRQELDAILAPCPIQWQTPTTRLLRLKNRYHNPAELGPDRWLGMLGVLTARPVDGPLMLVSFGTATTVDTIDDHEAFLGGVIFPGVSMMQSSLGAGTARLPIAPMPAQVWPAFPQSTQAAIAAGIVAAQTGGVIRQWQQVAEHLGRAPLVFVTGGARAAIMPELQARIDSLGVDMGFGTIPLIESESPVLDGLRALAQHSTDA
;
A
#
# COMPACT_ATOMS: atom_id res chain seq x y z
N MET A 1 -14.25 14.34 -17.91
CA MET A 1 -15.06 13.11 -17.77
C MET A 1 -14.74 12.48 -16.43
N LEU A 2 -15.70 12.51 -15.50
CA LEU A 2 -15.50 12.02 -14.14
C LEU A 2 -15.30 10.50 -14.09
N THR A 3 -14.20 10.08 -13.47
CA THR A 3 -13.84 8.69 -13.20
C THR A 3 -13.80 8.45 -11.69
N VAL A 4 -14.48 7.43 -11.20
CA VAL A 4 -14.34 6.95 -9.81
C VAL A 4 -13.22 5.93 -9.75
N LEU A 5 -12.33 6.06 -8.77
CA LEU A 5 -11.22 5.14 -8.50
C LEU A 5 -11.46 4.46 -7.16
N ILE A 6 -11.42 3.13 -7.11
CA ILE A 6 -11.80 2.33 -5.94
C ILE A 6 -10.69 1.35 -5.55
N ASP A 7 -10.22 1.45 -4.31
CA ASP A 7 -9.35 0.47 -3.65
C ASP A 7 -10.17 -0.26 -2.58
N ALA A 8 -10.69 -1.44 -2.93
CA ALA A 8 -11.57 -2.23 -2.09
C ALA A 8 -10.79 -3.27 -1.27
N GLY A 9 -10.27 -2.83 -0.12
CA GLY A 9 -9.54 -3.66 0.84
C GLY A 9 -10.44 -4.34 1.89
N ASN A 10 -9.85 -5.30 2.62
CA ASN A 10 -10.56 -6.05 3.67
C ASN A 10 -10.98 -5.21 4.88
N SER A 11 -10.22 -4.16 5.20
CA SER A 11 -10.47 -3.34 6.39
C SER A 11 -11.06 -1.98 6.05
N ARG A 12 -10.84 -1.48 4.83
CA ARG A 12 -11.28 -0.16 4.35
C ARG A 12 -11.51 -0.22 2.85
N ILE A 13 -12.57 0.45 2.41
CA ILE A 13 -12.79 0.79 1.00
C ILE A 13 -12.35 2.24 0.83
N LYS A 14 -11.34 2.50 0.00
CA LYS A 14 -10.91 3.85 -0.33
C LYS A 14 -11.42 4.24 -1.70
N VAL A 15 -11.91 5.48 -1.83
CA VAL A 15 -12.44 6.03 -3.06
C VAL A 15 -11.82 7.40 -3.30
N SER A 16 -11.46 7.66 -4.55
CA SER A 16 -11.09 9.01 -5.01
C SER A 16 -11.68 9.26 -6.38
N PHE A 17 -11.63 10.51 -6.81
CA PHE A 17 -12.16 10.94 -8.09
C PHE A 17 -11.05 11.48 -8.98
N PHE A 18 -11.26 11.37 -10.28
CA PHE A 18 -10.39 11.92 -11.29
C PHE A 18 -11.23 12.51 -12.42
N ASP A 19 -10.99 13.77 -12.77
CA ASP A 19 -11.55 14.39 -13.97
C ASP A 19 -10.43 14.79 -14.93
N ALA A 20 -10.43 14.20 -16.13
CA ALA A 20 -9.46 14.55 -17.17
C ALA A 20 -9.56 16.02 -17.63
N ALA A 21 -10.74 16.65 -17.49
CA ALA A 21 -10.95 18.05 -17.87
C ALA A 21 -10.39 19.03 -16.83
N ASP A 22 -10.28 18.59 -15.58
CA ASP A 22 -9.64 19.34 -14.50
C ASP A 22 -8.83 18.37 -13.64
N PRO A 23 -7.59 18.04 -14.07
CA PRO A 23 -6.71 17.14 -13.32
C PRO A 23 -6.36 17.65 -11.92
N SER A 24 -6.63 18.92 -11.62
CA SER A 24 -6.44 19.54 -10.30
C SER A 24 -7.68 19.51 -9.41
N ALA A 25 -8.82 19.05 -9.94
CA ALA A 25 -10.04 18.86 -9.18
C ALA A 25 -9.83 17.89 -8.01
N ASP A 26 -10.66 18.04 -6.97
CA ASP A 26 -10.53 17.35 -5.68
C ASP A 26 -10.04 15.90 -5.78
N THR A 27 -8.78 15.69 -5.39
CA THR A 27 -8.12 14.38 -5.34
C THR A 27 -8.25 13.72 -3.98
N SER A 28 -9.17 14.20 -3.12
CA SER A 28 -9.33 13.68 -1.78
C SER A 28 -9.65 12.19 -1.79
N VAL A 29 -9.10 11.52 -0.79
CA VAL A 29 -9.32 10.09 -0.57
C VAL A 29 -10.35 9.95 0.52
N HIS A 30 -11.51 9.39 0.17
CA HIS A 30 -12.55 9.01 1.11
C HIS A 30 -12.34 7.56 1.53
N ALA A 31 -12.54 7.25 2.81
CA ALA A 31 -12.41 5.89 3.33
C ALA A 31 -13.68 5.47 4.05
N PHE A 32 -14.15 4.26 3.73
CA PHE A 32 -15.38 3.67 4.27
C PHE A 32 -15.08 2.31 4.89
N ALA A 33 -15.86 1.94 5.91
CA ALA A 33 -15.82 0.59 6.44
C ALA A 33 -16.57 -0.35 5.47
N PRO A 34 -16.04 -1.53 5.13
CA PRO A 34 -16.75 -2.47 4.27
C PRO A 34 -18.12 -2.89 4.81
N ALA A 35 -18.34 -2.79 6.13
CA ALA A 35 -19.62 -3.11 6.76
C ALA A 35 -20.69 -2.01 6.64
N ASP A 36 -20.34 -0.80 6.17
CA ASP A 36 -21.28 0.31 5.99
C ASP A 36 -20.90 1.16 4.77
N LEU A 37 -21.53 0.84 3.63
CA LEU A 37 -21.35 1.55 2.37
C LEU A 37 -22.44 2.59 2.09
N ASN A 38 -23.34 2.86 3.04
CA ASN A 38 -24.40 3.86 2.85
C ASN A 38 -23.81 5.26 2.61
N ALA A 39 -22.77 5.62 3.38
CA ALA A 39 -22.07 6.89 3.21
C ALA A 39 -21.38 7.00 1.84
N LEU A 40 -20.90 5.89 1.28
CA LEU A 40 -20.38 5.86 -0.09
C LEU A 40 -21.50 6.08 -1.10
N ALA A 41 -22.64 5.41 -0.93
CA ALA A 41 -23.80 5.62 -1.79
C ALA A 41 -24.33 7.05 -1.75
N ASP A 42 -24.34 7.68 -0.58
CA ASP A 42 -24.66 9.11 -0.41
C ASP A 42 -23.67 9.99 -1.15
N LEU A 43 -22.35 9.75 -0.99
CA LEU A 43 -21.30 10.48 -1.69
C LEU A 43 -21.47 10.41 -3.21
N ILE A 44 -21.68 9.21 -3.75
CA ILE A 44 -21.88 9.01 -5.20
C ILE A 44 -23.13 9.74 -5.72
N ARG A 45 -24.23 9.75 -4.95
CA ARG A 45 -25.46 10.49 -5.30
C ARG A 45 -25.30 12.00 -5.27
N GLN A 46 -24.39 12.52 -4.46
CA GLN A 46 -24.13 13.96 -4.30
C GLN A 46 -23.11 14.52 -5.30
N LEU A 47 -22.50 13.67 -6.13
CA LEU A 47 -21.56 14.12 -7.16
C LEU A 47 -22.25 15.08 -8.14
N PRO A 48 -21.56 16.15 -8.59
CA PRO A 48 -22.14 17.17 -9.47
C PRO A 48 -22.49 16.64 -10.86
N GLN A 49 -21.84 15.55 -11.28
CA GLN A 49 -22.09 14.84 -12.52
C GLN A 49 -22.01 13.33 -12.26
N ARG A 50 -22.81 12.55 -13.01
CA ARG A 50 -22.72 11.09 -12.92
C ARG A 50 -21.35 10.64 -13.40
N PRO A 51 -20.71 9.67 -12.72
CA PRO A 51 -19.48 9.08 -13.21
C PRO A 51 -19.68 8.46 -14.59
N ALA A 52 -18.76 8.73 -15.50
CA ALA A 52 -18.78 8.12 -16.82
C ALA A 52 -17.89 6.88 -16.89
N ARG A 53 -16.95 6.73 -15.95
CA ARG A 53 -16.07 5.57 -15.80
C ARG A 53 -15.89 5.25 -14.32
N ALA A 54 -15.66 3.97 -14.02
CA ALA A 54 -15.21 3.53 -12.72
C ALA A 54 -14.11 2.48 -12.89
N LEU A 55 -12.98 2.67 -12.21
CA LEU A 55 -11.87 1.73 -12.16
C LEU A 55 -11.67 1.29 -10.71
N GLY A 56 -11.37 0.02 -10.50
CA GLY A 56 -11.09 -0.43 -9.14
C GLY A 56 -10.20 -1.65 -9.04
N VAL A 57 -9.69 -1.89 -7.84
CA VAL A 57 -9.09 -3.16 -7.43
C VAL A 57 -9.84 -3.68 -6.22
N SER A 58 -9.90 -5.00 -6.07
CA SER A 58 -10.58 -5.62 -4.95
C SER A 58 -9.79 -6.80 -4.41
N VAL A 59 -9.61 -6.81 -3.09
CA VAL A 59 -9.12 -7.95 -2.29
C VAL A 59 -10.10 -8.27 -1.16
N THR A 60 -11.33 -7.75 -1.25
CA THR A 60 -12.44 -7.97 -0.29
C THR A 60 -13.34 -9.12 -0.75
N THR A 61 -14.45 -9.35 -0.06
CA THR A 61 -15.41 -10.39 -0.39
C THR A 61 -16.24 -10.05 -1.63
N GLU A 62 -16.74 -11.08 -2.30
CA GLU A 62 -17.60 -10.92 -3.48
C GLU A 62 -18.92 -10.19 -3.16
N ALA A 63 -19.46 -10.34 -1.95
CA ALA A 63 -20.66 -9.62 -1.51
C ALA A 63 -20.43 -8.10 -1.48
N ILE A 64 -19.30 -7.65 -0.90
CA ILE A 64 -18.94 -6.23 -0.88
C ILE A 64 -18.67 -5.71 -2.29
N ARG A 65 -18.02 -6.52 -3.14
CA ARG A 65 -17.78 -6.16 -4.54
C ARG A 65 -19.10 -5.91 -5.31
N GLN A 66 -20.07 -6.81 -5.15
CA GLN A 66 -21.39 -6.67 -5.78
C GLN A 66 -22.16 -5.45 -5.27
N GLU A 67 -22.03 -5.12 -3.98
CA GLU A 67 -22.62 -3.91 -3.43
C GLU A 67 -21.98 -2.64 -4.02
N LEU A 68 -20.65 -2.62 -4.18
CA LEU A 68 -19.96 -1.52 -4.86
C LEU A 68 -20.40 -1.36 -6.32
N ASP A 69 -20.53 -2.47 -7.06
CA ASP A 69 -21.05 -2.46 -8.43
C ASP A 69 -22.50 -1.91 -8.48
N ALA A 70 -23.35 -2.24 -7.50
CA ALA A 70 -24.70 -1.72 -7.40
C ALA A 70 -24.73 -0.21 -7.08
N ILE A 71 -23.85 0.28 -6.20
CA ILE A 71 -23.76 1.70 -5.85
C ILE A 71 -23.35 2.54 -7.07
N LEU A 72 -22.48 2.02 -7.93
CA LEU A 72 -21.95 2.73 -9.10
C LEU A 72 -22.85 2.60 -10.35
N ALA A 73 -23.88 1.75 -10.31
CA ALA A 73 -24.79 1.56 -11.44
C ALA A 73 -25.45 2.87 -11.92
N PRO A 74 -25.58 3.08 -13.25
CA PRO A 74 -25.30 2.15 -14.35
C PRO A 74 -23.85 2.18 -14.86
N CYS A 75 -22.89 2.76 -14.12
CA CYS A 75 -21.48 2.82 -14.49
C CYS A 75 -20.74 1.58 -13.94
N PRO A 76 -20.49 0.53 -14.74
CA PRO A 76 -19.85 -0.68 -14.23
C PRO A 76 -18.39 -0.41 -13.82
N ILE A 77 -17.96 -1.02 -12.72
CA ILE A 77 -16.59 -0.91 -12.25
C ILE A 77 -15.69 -1.84 -13.08
N GLN A 78 -14.68 -1.27 -13.73
CA GLN A 78 -13.64 -2.01 -14.41
C GLN A 78 -12.61 -2.47 -13.37
N TRP A 79 -12.87 -3.65 -12.81
CA TRP A 79 -11.98 -4.31 -11.84
C TRP A 79 -10.67 -4.76 -12.49
N GLN A 80 -9.57 -4.13 -12.09
CA GLN A 80 -8.24 -4.39 -12.61
C GLN A 80 -7.63 -5.63 -11.98
N THR A 81 -6.96 -6.43 -12.80
CA THR A 81 -6.22 -7.63 -12.37
C THR A 81 -4.77 -7.56 -12.86
N PRO A 82 -3.83 -8.22 -12.17
CA PRO A 82 -2.45 -8.22 -12.63
C PRO A 82 -2.25 -8.98 -13.92
N THR A 83 -1.36 -8.46 -14.74
CA THR A 83 -0.96 -9.04 -16.03
C THR A 83 0.56 -9.13 -16.09
N THR A 84 1.12 -9.60 -17.21
CA THR A 84 2.57 -9.62 -17.44
C THR A 84 3.19 -8.21 -17.49
N ARG A 85 2.40 -7.21 -17.90
CA ARG A 85 2.82 -5.81 -18.00
C ARG A 85 1.61 -4.88 -17.94
N LEU A 86 1.74 -3.80 -17.18
CA LEU A 86 0.77 -2.71 -17.11
C LEU A 86 1.51 -1.39 -17.25
N LEU A 87 1.21 -0.66 -18.33
CA LEU A 87 1.99 0.50 -18.77
C LEU A 87 3.48 0.11 -18.86
N ARG A 88 4.29 0.67 -17.96
CA ARG A 88 5.74 0.46 -17.91
C ARG A 88 6.19 -0.58 -16.88
N LEU A 89 5.33 -0.92 -15.92
CA LEU A 89 5.59 -1.91 -14.89
C LEU A 89 5.47 -3.33 -15.46
N LYS A 90 6.51 -4.16 -15.28
CA LYS A 90 6.56 -5.58 -15.67
C LYS A 90 6.39 -6.47 -14.45
N ASN A 91 5.63 -7.56 -14.58
CA ASN A 91 5.43 -8.53 -13.51
C ASN A 91 6.35 -9.74 -13.70
N ARG A 92 7.22 -10.05 -12.72
CA ARG A 92 8.12 -11.22 -12.75
C ARG A 92 7.65 -12.40 -11.92
N TYR A 93 6.44 -12.39 -11.37
CA TYR A 93 5.86 -13.63 -10.85
C TYR A 93 5.79 -14.69 -11.95
N HIS A 94 6.06 -15.95 -11.60
CA HIS A 94 5.91 -17.09 -12.52
C HIS A 94 4.50 -17.14 -13.10
N ASN A 95 3.50 -16.89 -12.26
CA ASN A 95 2.12 -16.70 -12.64
C ASN A 95 1.68 -15.26 -12.27
N PRO A 96 1.62 -14.32 -13.23
CA PRO A 96 1.28 -12.93 -12.95
C PRO A 96 -0.06 -12.75 -12.23
N ALA A 97 -1.04 -13.63 -12.50
CA ALA A 97 -2.38 -13.54 -11.93
C ALA A 97 -2.44 -13.85 -10.41
N GLU A 98 -1.39 -14.42 -9.82
CA GLU A 98 -1.29 -14.66 -8.38
C GLU A 98 -0.90 -13.42 -7.57
N LEU A 99 -0.43 -12.36 -8.23
CA LEU A 99 -0.15 -11.11 -7.55
C LEU A 99 -1.45 -10.50 -7.04
N GLY A 100 -1.40 -9.83 -5.88
CA GLY A 100 -2.54 -9.05 -5.39
C GLY A 100 -2.79 -7.84 -6.31
N PRO A 101 -4.03 -7.57 -6.75
CA PRO A 101 -4.32 -6.42 -7.61
C PRO A 101 -4.02 -5.08 -6.92
N ASP A 102 -4.19 -5.01 -5.60
CA ASP A 102 -3.78 -3.88 -4.76
C ASP A 102 -2.27 -3.63 -4.79
N ARG A 103 -1.45 -4.68 -4.62
CA ARG A 103 0.02 -4.59 -4.73
C ARG A 103 0.44 -4.15 -6.13
N TRP A 104 -0.21 -4.70 -7.16
CA TRP A 104 0.08 -4.37 -8.55
C TRP A 104 -0.16 -2.90 -8.86
N LEU A 105 -1.34 -2.37 -8.54
CA LEU A 105 -1.68 -0.97 -8.77
C LEU A 105 -0.92 -0.04 -7.82
N GLY A 106 -0.63 -0.47 -6.59
CA GLY A 106 0.21 0.26 -5.65
C GLY A 106 1.61 0.51 -6.20
N MET A 107 2.26 -0.53 -6.74
CA MET A 107 3.57 -0.40 -7.39
C MET A 107 3.51 0.52 -8.61
N LEU A 108 2.45 0.42 -9.41
CA LEU A 108 2.27 1.33 -10.53
C LEU A 108 2.17 2.78 -10.04
N GLY A 109 1.40 3.04 -8.98
CA GLY A 109 1.22 4.39 -8.44
C GLY A 109 2.50 5.03 -7.95
N VAL A 110 3.35 4.31 -7.21
CA VAL A 110 4.65 4.87 -6.79
C VAL A 110 5.59 5.09 -7.96
N LEU A 111 5.57 4.21 -8.97
CA LEU A 111 6.35 4.39 -10.19
C LEU A 111 5.90 5.61 -11.00
N THR A 112 4.60 5.93 -11.02
CA THR A 112 4.06 7.05 -11.80
C THR A 112 4.01 8.36 -11.04
N ALA A 113 4.10 8.35 -9.71
CA ALA A 113 4.06 9.53 -8.87
C ALA A 113 5.25 10.48 -9.11
N ARG A 114 6.42 9.95 -9.47
CA ARG A 114 7.62 10.73 -9.80
C ARG A 114 8.59 9.94 -10.66
N PRO A 115 9.50 10.60 -11.40
CA PRO A 115 10.65 9.93 -11.97
C PRO A 115 11.45 9.26 -10.84
N VAL A 116 11.74 7.97 -11.01
CA VAL A 116 12.59 7.19 -10.11
C VAL A 116 13.77 6.69 -10.92
N ASP A 117 14.98 7.04 -10.50
CA ASP A 117 16.22 6.52 -11.07
C ASP A 117 16.81 5.47 -10.13
N GLY A 118 16.61 4.20 -10.47
CA GLY A 118 17.11 3.05 -9.72
C GLY A 118 16.00 2.19 -9.13
N PRO A 119 16.38 1.16 -8.35
CA PRO A 119 15.41 0.28 -7.73
C PRO A 119 14.57 1.01 -6.68
N LEU A 120 13.39 0.49 -6.42
CA LEU A 120 12.52 0.97 -5.35
C LEU A 120 11.81 -0.18 -4.64
N MET A 121 11.38 0.11 -3.42
CA MET A 121 10.53 -0.74 -2.62
C MET A 121 9.25 -0.01 -2.26
N LEU A 122 8.11 -0.68 -2.35
CA LEU A 122 6.85 -0.24 -1.75
C LEU A 122 6.57 -1.10 -0.52
N VAL A 123 6.55 -0.46 0.65
CA VAL A 123 6.23 -1.07 1.94
C VAL A 123 4.84 -0.63 2.37
N SER A 124 3.92 -1.59 2.52
CA SER A 124 2.56 -1.32 2.99
C SER A 124 2.37 -1.87 4.39
N PHE A 125 2.25 -1.00 5.40
CA PHE A 125 1.94 -1.37 6.78
C PHE A 125 0.41 -1.44 7.01
N GLY A 126 -0.24 -2.37 6.30
CA GLY A 126 -1.68 -2.62 6.35
C GLY A 126 -2.06 -3.76 7.29
N THR A 127 -3.20 -4.41 7.00
CA THR A 127 -3.66 -5.62 7.70
C THR A 127 -2.59 -6.70 7.66
N ALA A 128 -2.12 -7.03 6.45
CA ALA A 128 -0.82 -7.65 6.25
C ALA A 128 0.21 -6.56 5.94
N THR A 129 1.48 -6.82 6.26
CA THR A 129 2.58 -6.01 5.76
C THR A 129 3.17 -6.64 4.51
N THR A 130 3.29 -5.82 3.46
CA THR A 130 3.91 -6.23 2.19
C THR A 130 5.14 -5.39 1.92
N VAL A 131 6.12 -6.00 1.28
CA VAL A 131 7.32 -5.33 0.77
C VAL A 131 7.50 -5.77 -0.67
N ASP A 132 7.23 -4.87 -1.59
CA ASP A 132 7.24 -5.10 -3.04
C ASP A 132 8.46 -4.43 -3.66
N THR A 133 9.26 -5.17 -4.42
CA THR A 133 10.53 -4.67 -4.99
C THR A 133 10.44 -4.50 -6.49
N ILE A 134 10.86 -3.34 -7.00
CA ILE A 134 10.97 -3.02 -8.41
C ILE A 134 12.42 -2.69 -8.74
N ASP A 135 12.97 -3.26 -9.80
CA ASP A 135 14.31 -2.98 -10.28
C ASP A 135 14.39 -1.66 -11.08
N ASP A 136 15.61 -1.33 -11.54
CA ASP A 136 15.91 -0.18 -12.39
C ASP A 136 15.41 -0.31 -13.84
N HIS A 137 14.77 -1.43 -14.18
CA HIS A 137 14.13 -1.70 -15.46
C HIS A 137 12.60 -1.74 -15.37
N GLU A 138 12.06 -1.18 -14.28
CA GLU A 138 10.63 -1.12 -13.95
C GLU A 138 9.99 -2.53 -13.91
N ALA A 139 10.75 -3.54 -13.48
CA ALA A 139 10.26 -4.88 -13.27
C ALA A 139 10.07 -5.18 -11.78
N PHE A 140 8.85 -5.54 -11.41
CA PHE A 140 8.56 -6.12 -10.10
C PHE A 140 9.27 -7.47 -9.98
N LEU A 141 10.30 -7.54 -9.14
CA LEU A 141 11.11 -8.74 -8.91
C LEU A 141 10.41 -9.76 -8.00
N GLY A 142 9.45 -9.29 -7.20
CA GLY A 142 8.81 -10.06 -6.16
C GLY A 142 8.75 -9.28 -4.85
N GLY A 143 8.26 -9.94 -3.81
CA GLY A 143 8.08 -9.31 -2.52
C GLY A 143 7.75 -10.30 -1.43
N VAL A 144 7.74 -9.83 -0.18
CA VAL A 144 7.35 -10.62 0.99
C VAL A 144 6.02 -10.12 1.55
N ILE A 145 5.23 -11.04 2.09
CA ILE A 145 4.01 -10.77 2.84
C ILE A 145 4.18 -11.38 4.22
N PHE A 146 3.94 -10.60 5.26
CA PHE A 146 3.97 -11.07 6.64
C PHE A 146 2.89 -10.37 7.48
N PRO A 147 2.59 -10.85 8.70
CA PRO A 147 1.53 -10.25 9.50
C PRO A 147 1.77 -8.76 9.77
N GLY A 148 0.74 -7.91 9.62
CA GLY A 148 0.82 -6.51 10.02
C GLY A 148 0.75 -6.34 11.54
N VAL A 149 0.96 -5.10 11.99
CA VAL A 149 1.02 -4.75 13.43
C VAL A 149 -0.21 -5.28 14.18
N SER A 150 -1.42 -4.95 13.73
CA SER A 150 -2.65 -5.39 14.40
C SER A 150 -2.83 -6.91 14.38
N MET A 151 -2.45 -7.60 13.30
CA MET A 151 -2.52 -9.06 13.26
C MET A 151 -1.54 -9.72 14.23
N MET A 152 -0.31 -9.20 14.35
CA MET A 152 0.66 -9.68 15.34
C MET A 152 0.15 -9.47 16.77
N GLN A 153 -0.42 -8.30 17.07
CA GLN A 153 -1.03 -8.01 18.37
C GLN A 153 -2.18 -8.99 18.68
N SER A 154 -3.11 -9.16 17.73
CA SER A 154 -4.23 -10.08 17.89
C SER A 154 -3.79 -11.53 18.04
N SER A 155 -2.76 -11.97 17.30
CA SER A 155 -2.27 -13.35 17.41
C SER A 155 -1.65 -13.64 18.78
N LEU A 156 -0.94 -12.67 19.36
CA LEU A 156 -0.37 -12.82 20.70
C LEU A 156 -1.47 -12.82 21.77
N GLY A 157 -2.47 -11.95 21.65
CA GLY A 157 -3.62 -11.91 22.56
C GLY A 157 -4.48 -13.18 22.50
N ALA A 158 -4.73 -13.71 21.30
CA ALA A 158 -5.52 -14.94 21.14
C ALA A 158 -4.74 -16.20 21.54
N GLY A 159 -3.43 -16.23 21.29
CA GLY A 159 -2.58 -17.38 21.57
C GLY A 159 -2.11 -17.48 23.03
N THR A 160 -2.42 -16.50 23.89
CA THR A 160 -1.94 -16.47 25.27
C THR A 160 -3.00 -15.95 26.25
N ALA A 161 -3.10 -16.56 27.42
CA ALA A 161 -4.15 -16.23 28.39
C ALA A 161 -3.98 -14.86 29.09
N ARG A 162 -2.86 -14.14 28.88
CA ARG A 162 -2.46 -13.00 29.74
C ARG A 162 -1.75 -11.84 29.03
N LEU A 163 -1.70 -11.80 27.70
CA LEU A 163 -1.02 -10.69 27.01
C LEU A 163 -2.00 -9.54 26.73
N PRO A 164 -1.76 -8.33 27.28
CA PRO A 164 -2.61 -7.18 27.01
C PRO A 164 -2.39 -6.65 25.58
N ILE A 165 -3.45 -6.15 24.94
CA ILE A 165 -3.34 -5.40 23.69
C ILE A 165 -2.64 -4.07 24.01
N ALA A 166 -1.38 -3.96 23.59
CA ALA A 166 -0.56 -2.80 23.87
C ALA A 166 -0.86 -1.66 22.87
N PRO A 167 -1.24 -0.45 23.31
CA PRO A 167 -1.04 0.73 22.48
C PRO A 167 0.44 0.82 22.08
N MET A 168 0.69 1.19 20.82
CA MET A 168 2.02 1.41 20.28
C MET A 168 2.41 2.87 20.55
N PRO A 169 3.20 3.19 21.59
CA PRO A 169 3.68 4.56 21.77
C PRO A 169 4.52 4.99 20.58
N ALA A 170 4.42 6.27 20.21
CA ALA A 170 5.02 6.79 18.98
C ALA A 170 6.53 7.07 19.08
N GLN A 171 7.24 6.70 20.15
CA GLN A 171 8.67 7.00 20.22
C GLN A 171 9.50 6.17 21.21
N VAL A 172 10.70 5.86 20.75
CA VAL A 172 11.83 5.16 21.40
C VAL A 172 11.51 3.74 21.85
N TRP A 173 11.99 2.78 21.05
CA TRP A 173 11.89 1.36 21.36
C TRP A 173 13.15 0.92 22.14
N PRO A 174 13.03 0.58 23.44
CA PRO A 174 14.18 0.14 24.21
C PRO A 174 14.71 -1.19 23.67
N ALA A 175 16.03 -1.33 23.57
CA ALA A 175 16.66 -2.58 23.13
C ALA A 175 16.31 -3.78 24.05
N PHE A 176 16.12 -3.51 25.34
CA PHE A 176 15.80 -4.52 26.35
C PHE A 176 14.58 -4.06 27.17
N PRO A 177 13.35 -4.27 26.66
CA PRO A 177 12.14 -3.88 27.36
C PRO A 177 11.94 -4.69 28.66
N GLN A 178 11.57 -4.01 29.75
CA GLN A 178 11.44 -4.60 31.09
C GLN A 178 9.98 -4.76 31.55
N SER A 179 9.01 -4.66 30.63
CA SER A 179 7.60 -4.97 30.88
C SER A 179 7.02 -5.78 29.73
N THR A 180 6.02 -6.61 30.00
CA THR A 180 5.35 -7.43 28.99
C THR A 180 4.79 -6.59 27.84
N GLN A 181 4.17 -5.46 28.16
CA GLN A 181 3.60 -4.55 27.16
C GLN A 181 4.68 -3.94 26.25
N ALA A 182 5.79 -3.48 26.85
CA ALA A 182 6.92 -2.95 26.09
C ALA A 182 7.61 -4.05 25.26
N ALA A 183 7.71 -5.27 25.78
CA ALA A 183 8.30 -6.42 25.09
C ALA A 183 7.50 -6.81 23.85
N ILE A 184 6.17 -6.84 23.94
CA ILE A 184 5.30 -7.07 22.78
C ILE A 184 5.48 -5.95 21.75
N ALA A 185 5.35 -4.69 22.17
CA ALA A 185 5.40 -3.56 21.25
C ALA A 185 6.76 -3.45 20.52
N ALA A 186 7.86 -3.55 21.26
CA ALA A 186 9.21 -3.55 20.69
C ALA A 186 9.46 -4.77 19.79
N GLY A 187 8.97 -5.96 20.18
CA GLY A 187 9.08 -7.17 19.36
C GLY A 187 8.33 -7.07 18.04
N ILE A 188 7.13 -6.47 18.04
CA ILE A 188 6.37 -6.22 16.81
C ILE A 188 7.12 -5.24 15.91
N VAL A 189 7.59 -4.12 16.44
CA VAL A 189 8.36 -3.14 15.65
C VAL A 189 9.64 -3.77 15.09
N ALA A 190 10.35 -4.56 15.89
CA ALA A 190 11.54 -5.29 15.45
C ALA A 190 11.21 -6.28 14.31
N ALA A 191 10.09 -7.00 14.39
CA ALA A 191 9.65 -7.89 13.32
C ALA A 191 9.28 -7.13 12.04
N GLN A 192 8.54 -6.02 12.16
CA GLN A 192 8.15 -5.19 11.03
C GLN A 192 9.38 -4.58 10.33
N THR A 193 10.24 -3.91 11.09
CA THR A 193 11.44 -3.26 10.56
C THR A 193 12.45 -4.29 10.06
N GLY A 194 12.66 -5.41 10.77
CA GLY A 194 13.56 -6.47 10.36
C GLY A 194 13.18 -7.11 9.02
N GLY A 195 11.88 -7.31 8.78
CA GLY A 195 11.38 -7.80 7.49
C GLY A 195 11.70 -6.85 6.33
N VAL A 196 11.52 -5.55 6.53
CA VAL A 196 11.85 -4.52 5.53
C VAL A 196 13.36 -4.42 5.32
N ILE A 197 14.15 -4.36 6.40
CA ILE A 197 15.61 -4.25 6.34
C ILE A 197 16.22 -5.44 5.61
N ARG A 198 15.74 -6.66 5.89
CA ARG A 198 16.18 -7.85 5.14
C ARG A 198 15.97 -7.66 3.64
N GLN A 199 14.79 -7.22 3.20
CA GLN A 199 14.56 -7.01 1.77
C GLN A 199 15.39 -5.87 1.20
N TRP A 200 15.54 -4.76 1.92
CA TRP A 200 16.39 -3.65 1.49
C TRP A 200 17.83 -4.11 1.25
N GLN A 201 18.38 -4.94 2.15
CA GLN A 201 19.72 -5.53 1.99
C GLN A 201 19.80 -6.42 0.75
N GLN A 202 18.81 -7.29 0.54
CA GLN A 202 18.76 -8.15 -0.64
C GLN A 202 18.78 -7.34 -1.94
N VAL A 203 18.08 -6.21 -1.98
CA VAL A 203 18.10 -5.32 -3.16
C VAL A 203 19.48 -4.69 -3.34
N ALA A 204 20.04 -4.12 -2.26
CA ALA A 204 21.34 -3.47 -2.29
C ALA A 204 22.46 -4.43 -2.73
N GLU A 205 22.45 -5.67 -2.23
CA GLU A 205 23.40 -6.72 -2.58
C GLU A 205 23.20 -7.24 -4.01
N HIS A 206 21.95 -7.44 -4.43
CA HIS A 206 21.64 -8.03 -5.74
C HIS A 206 21.83 -7.05 -6.90
N LEU A 207 21.48 -5.78 -6.70
CA LEU A 207 21.50 -4.76 -7.75
C LEU A 207 22.69 -3.77 -7.62
N GLY A 208 23.46 -3.84 -6.53
CA GLY A 208 24.56 -2.90 -6.27
C GLY A 208 24.10 -1.46 -6.06
N ARG A 209 22.80 -1.23 -5.86
CA ARG A 209 22.17 0.08 -5.66
C ARG A 209 21.17 -0.03 -4.52
N ALA A 210 21.18 0.95 -3.63
CA ALA A 210 20.16 1.02 -2.60
C ALA A 210 18.79 1.44 -3.19
N PRO A 211 17.70 0.78 -2.79
CA PRO A 211 16.37 1.16 -3.25
C PRO A 211 15.85 2.41 -2.56
N LEU A 212 15.11 3.23 -3.31
CA LEU A 212 14.19 4.19 -2.70
C LEU A 212 13.06 3.44 -1.98
N VAL A 213 12.65 3.89 -0.81
CA VAL A 213 11.64 3.20 -0.01
C VAL A 213 10.39 4.05 0.13
N PHE A 214 9.33 3.62 -0.53
CA PHE A 214 8.00 4.17 -0.39
C PHE A 214 7.27 3.45 0.74
N VAL A 215 6.57 4.21 1.59
CA VAL A 215 5.85 3.68 2.75
C VAL A 215 4.39 4.11 2.72
N THR A 216 3.49 3.17 2.94
CA THR A 216 2.05 3.41 3.09
C THR A 216 1.45 2.56 4.21
N GLY A 217 0.14 2.67 4.41
CA GLY A 217 -0.62 1.87 5.39
C GLY A 217 -0.81 2.56 6.74
N GLY A 218 -1.84 2.13 7.47
CA GLY A 218 -2.28 2.82 8.70
C GLY A 218 -1.35 2.68 9.90
N ALA A 219 -0.48 1.66 9.92
CA ALA A 219 0.48 1.46 11.00
C ALA A 219 1.83 2.14 10.75
N ARG A 220 2.01 2.84 9.62
CA ARG A 220 3.30 3.42 9.21
C ARG A 220 3.88 4.38 10.24
N ALA A 221 3.06 5.24 10.85
CA ALA A 221 3.51 6.24 11.82
C ALA A 221 4.21 5.63 13.05
N ALA A 222 3.80 4.43 13.46
CA ALA A 222 4.42 3.73 14.59
C ALA A 222 5.75 3.04 14.23
N ILE A 223 5.98 2.75 12.95
CA ILE A 223 7.13 1.96 12.47
C ILE A 223 8.21 2.86 11.85
N MET A 224 7.81 3.93 11.17
CA MET A 224 8.70 4.78 10.38
C MET A 224 9.90 5.35 11.15
N PRO A 225 9.78 5.85 12.41
CA PRO A 225 10.94 6.38 13.13
C PRO A 225 12.06 5.35 13.31
N GLU A 226 11.71 4.12 13.68
CA GLU A 226 12.67 3.02 13.83
C GLU A 226 13.22 2.57 12.48
N LEU A 227 12.34 2.45 11.47
CA LEU A 227 12.73 2.03 10.13
C LEU A 227 13.72 3.03 9.50
N GLN A 228 13.45 4.33 9.61
CA GLN A 228 14.31 5.39 9.08
C GLN A 228 15.70 5.31 9.70
N ALA A 229 15.79 5.22 11.04
CA ALA A 229 17.06 5.10 11.74
C ALA A 229 17.88 3.87 11.28
N ARG A 230 17.21 2.73 11.06
CA ARG A 230 17.87 1.50 10.60
C ARG A 230 18.32 1.57 9.15
N ILE A 231 17.51 2.14 8.25
CA ILE A 231 17.88 2.34 6.84
C ILE A 231 19.04 3.33 6.74
N ASP A 232 19.04 4.42 7.50
CA ASP A 232 20.12 5.39 7.48
C ASP A 232 21.44 4.79 7.96
N SER A 233 21.42 4.05 9.08
CA SER A 233 22.61 3.35 9.57
C SER A 233 23.16 2.39 8.51
N LEU A 234 22.29 1.57 7.93
CA LEU A 234 22.69 0.56 6.97
C LEU A 234 23.15 1.17 5.64
N GLY A 235 22.49 2.22 5.18
CA GLY A 235 22.87 2.97 3.99
C GLY A 235 24.25 3.60 4.14
N VAL A 236 24.57 4.17 5.30
CA VAL A 236 25.91 4.67 5.62
C VAL A 236 26.93 3.53 5.65
N ASP A 237 26.63 2.43 6.35
CA ASP A 237 27.54 1.28 6.47
C ASP A 237 27.87 0.64 5.11
N MET A 238 26.91 0.64 4.18
CA MET A 238 27.08 0.10 2.83
C MET A 238 27.56 1.14 1.80
N GLY A 239 27.81 2.39 2.21
CA GLY A 239 28.35 3.45 1.34
C GLY A 239 27.34 4.15 0.43
N PHE A 240 26.04 3.99 0.67
CA PHE A 240 24.96 4.68 -0.05
C PHE A 240 24.52 6.00 0.60
N GLY A 241 24.95 6.27 1.83
CA GLY A 241 24.52 7.43 2.62
C GLY A 241 23.11 7.25 3.19
N THR A 242 22.49 8.36 3.61
CA THR A 242 21.14 8.34 4.18
C THR A 242 20.08 8.27 3.08
N ILE A 243 19.01 7.51 3.31
CA ILE A 243 17.95 7.31 2.32
C ILE A 243 16.61 7.67 2.96
N PRO A 244 15.93 8.72 2.48
CA PRO A 244 14.67 9.12 3.05
C PRO A 244 13.57 8.10 2.74
N LEU A 245 12.77 7.78 3.75
CA LEU A 245 11.48 7.13 3.55
C LEU A 245 10.51 8.12 2.88
N ILE A 246 9.85 7.69 1.81
CA ILE A 246 8.89 8.51 1.06
C ILE A 246 7.48 8.04 1.40
N GLU A 247 6.70 8.87 2.09
CA GLU A 247 5.30 8.54 2.35
C GLU A 247 4.46 8.60 1.06
N SER A 248 3.59 7.62 0.91
CA SER A 248 2.55 7.58 -0.11
C SER A 248 1.21 7.30 0.55
N GLU A 249 0.28 8.23 0.42
CA GLU A 249 -1.01 8.15 1.11
C GLU A 249 -1.90 7.03 0.57
N SER A 250 -2.02 6.92 -0.75
CA SER A 250 -2.86 5.93 -1.42
C SER A 250 -2.28 5.51 -2.77
N PRO A 251 -1.14 4.80 -2.78
CA PRO A 251 -0.46 4.42 -4.02
C PRO A 251 -1.34 3.60 -4.96
N VAL A 252 -2.28 2.82 -4.42
CA VAL A 252 -3.25 2.05 -5.23
C VAL A 252 -4.15 2.98 -6.05
N LEU A 253 -4.69 4.02 -5.41
CA LEU A 253 -5.53 5.03 -6.09
C LEU A 253 -4.69 5.86 -7.08
N ASP A 254 -3.43 6.15 -6.75
CA ASP A 254 -2.51 6.82 -7.67
C ASP A 254 -2.20 5.97 -8.91
N GLY A 255 -2.05 4.66 -8.75
CA GLY A 255 -1.91 3.73 -9.87
C GLY A 255 -3.16 3.66 -10.76
N LEU A 256 -4.35 3.61 -10.14
CA LEU A 256 -5.62 3.68 -10.87
C LEU A 256 -5.78 5.01 -11.61
N ARG A 257 -5.35 6.13 -11.01
CA ARG A 257 -5.35 7.45 -11.65
C ARG A 257 -4.42 7.47 -12.87
N ALA A 258 -3.21 6.93 -12.74
CA ALA A 258 -2.29 6.83 -13.86
C ALA A 258 -2.88 5.99 -15.01
N LEU A 259 -3.57 4.90 -14.69
CA LEU A 259 -4.28 4.09 -15.70
C LEU A 259 -5.43 4.87 -16.36
N ALA A 260 -6.20 5.62 -15.58
CA ALA A 260 -7.30 6.44 -16.09
C ALA A 260 -6.81 7.49 -17.09
N GLN A 261 -5.69 8.14 -16.80
CA GLN A 261 -5.02 9.15 -17.65
C GLN A 261 -4.52 8.56 -18.98
N HIS A 262 -3.91 7.37 -18.96
CA HIS A 262 -3.38 6.77 -20.19
C HIS A 262 -4.49 6.20 -21.09
N SER A 263 -5.64 5.85 -20.50
CA SER A 263 -6.77 5.30 -21.26
C SER A 263 -7.58 6.36 -22.02
N THR A 264 -7.37 7.66 -21.73
CA THR A 264 -8.04 8.77 -22.45
C THR A 264 -7.30 9.21 -23.71
N ASP A 265 -6.05 8.78 -23.90
CA ASP A 265 -5.21 9.13 -25.05
C ASP A 265 -5.27 8.06 -26.19
N ALA A 266 -6.12 7.04 -26.05
CA ALA A 266 -6.33 5.95 -27.00
C ALA A 266 -7.75 5.96 -27.57
#